data_AF-A0A8J7Y323-F1
#
_entry.id   AF-A0A8J7Y323-F1
#
_cell.length_a   1.000
_cell.length_b   1.000
_cell.length_c   1.000
_cell.angle_alpha   90.00
_cell.angle_beta   90.00
_cell.angle_gamma   90.00
#
_symmetry.space_group_name_H-M   'P 1'
#
loop_
_entity.id
_entity.type
_entity.pdbx_description
1 polymer ?
#
loop_
_entity_poly.entity_id
_entity_poly.type
_entity_poly.pdbx_seq_one_letter_code
_entity_poly.pdbx_strand_id
1 'polypeptide(L)' 'MTTGRGSRPEAVGSIVYEIVDRIADREGVEPTALPALSEQTDPAALNALVETAESVEITLELYGYEVTVDADETVRVEPI' A
#
# COMPACT_ATOMS: atom_id res chain seq x y z
N MET A 1 26.50 -5.51 -22.98
CA MET A 1 25.46 -6.55 -22.92
C MET A 1 25.03 -6.62 -21.45
N THR A 2 23.98 -5.89 -21.08
CA THR A 2 22.71 -6.46 -20.57
C THR A 2 22.84 -6.89 -19.10
N THR A 3 22.20 -6.28 -18.09
CA THR A 3 21.01 -5.41 -17.99
C THR A 3 21.25 -4.32 -16.94
N GLY A 4 20.64 -3.15 -17.16
CA GLY A 4 20.39 -2.20 -16.09
C GLY A 4 19.39 -2.81 -15.11
N ARG A 5 19.68 -2.68 -13.82
CA ARG A 5 18.65 -2.63 -12.80
C ARG A 5 18.85 -1.26 -12.16
N GLY A 6 18.02 -0.31 -12.58
CA GLY A 6 18.05 1.04 -12.04
C GLY A 6 18.00 0.96 -10.52
N SER A 7 18.65 1.93 -9.89
CA SER A 7 18.41 2.30 -8.50
C SER A 7 16.94 2.06 -8.17
N ARG A 8 16.62 1.01 -7.39
CA ARG A 8 15.33 0.96 -6.71
C ARG A 8 15.44 2.15 -5.74
N PRO A 9 14.74 3.28 -5.94
CA PRO A 9 14.67 4.26 -4.88
C PRO A 9 14.28 3.48 -3.63
N GLU A 10 14.91 3.77 -2.51
CA GLU A 10 14.48 3.28 -1.20
C GLU A 10 13.00 3.66 -1.08
N ALA A 11 12.12 2.74 -1.46
CA ALA A 11 10.68 2.94 -1.51
C ALA A 11 10.15 2.84 -0.09
N VAL A 12 10.73 3.60 0.83
CA VAL A 12 10.26 3.71 2.21
C VAL A 12 9.41 4.98 2.30
N GLY A 13 8.45 5.10 1.38
CA GLY A 13 7.21 5.78 1.71
C GLY A 13 6.40 4.74 2.45
N SER A 14 6.01 5.02 3.70
CA SER A 14 5.21 4.11 4.53
C SER A 14 4.20 3.33 3.69
N ILE A 15 4.08 2.01 3.88
CA ILE A 15 3.19 1.12 3.10
C ILE A 15 1.77 1.71 2.92
N VAL A 16 1.34 2.46 3.92
CA VAL A 16 0.14 3.30 3.95
C VAL A 16 0.07 4.25 2.75
N TYR A 17 1.13 5.01 2.48
CA TYR A 17 1.23 5.91 1.33
C TYR A 17 1.13 5.15 0.02
N GLU A 18 1.79 3.99 -0.10
CA GLU A 18 1.71 3.18 -1.32
C GLU A 18 0.31 2.63 -1.56
N ILE A 19 -0.41 2.22 -0.50
CA ILE A 19 -1.82 1.84 -0.60
C ILE A 19 -2.67 3.00 -1.12
N VAL A 20 -2.57 4.19 -0.50
CA VAL A 20 -3.36 5.37 -0.93
C VAL A 20 -3.02 5.75 -2.36
N ASP A 21 -1.74 5.80 -2.71
CA ASP A 21 -1.26 6.16 -4.05
C ASP A 21 -1.81 5.20 -5.11
N ARG A 22 -1.78 3.88 -4.85
CA ARG A 22 -2.32 2.87 -5.75
C ARG A 22 -3.82 2.96 -5.95
N ILE A 23 -4.58 3.22 -4.88
CA ILE A 23 -6.04 3.40 -4.98
C ILE A 23 -6.34 4.70 -5.73
N ALA A 24 -5.61 5.76 -5.44
CA ALA A 24 -5.77 7.07 -6.06
C ALA A 24 -5.48 7.02 -7.57
N ASP A 25 -4.38 6.36 -7.98
CA ASP A 25 -4.03 6.13 -9.38
C ASP A 25 -5.12 5.35 -10.11
N ARG A 26 -5.70 4.35 -9.46
CA ARG A 26 -6.79 3.54 -10.04
C ARG A 26 -8.09 4.31 -10.22
N GLU A 27 -8.44 5.13 -9.25
CA GLU A 27 -9.62 6.00 -9.28
C GLU A 27 -9.39 7.23 -10.17
N GLY A 28 -8.13 7.54 -10.53
CA GLY A 28 -7.76 8.74 -11.26
C GLY A 28 -7.95 10.02 -10.44
N VAL A 29 -7.82 9.93 -9.12
CA VAL A 29 -7.96 11.05 -8.17
C VAL A 29 -6.64 11.32 -7.46
N GLU A 30 -6.54 12.44 -6.76
CA GLU A 30 -5.39 12.69 -5.91
C GLU A 30 -5.48 11.86 -4.60
N PRO A 31 -4.37 11.38 -4.04
CA PRO A 31 -4.37 10.63 -2.78
C PRO A 31 -4.94 11.43 -1.61
N THR A 32 -4.86 12.76 -1.66
CA THR A 32 -5.48 13.66 -0.68
C THR A 32 -6.99 13.87 -0.88
N ALA A 33 -7.54 13.44 -2.01
CA ALA A 33 -8.96 13.47 -2.30
C ALA A 33 -9.67 12.19 -1.84
N LEU A 34 -8.92 11.10 -1.60
CA LEU A 34 -9.45 9.93 -0.92
C LEU A 34 -9.79 10.28 0.54
N PRO A 35 -10.86 9.69 1.11
CA PRO A 35 -11.15 9.81 2.54
C PRO A 35 -9.92 9.37 3.35
N ALA A 36 -9.77 9.81 4.60
CA ALA A 36 -8.55 9.51 5.33
C ALA A 36 -8.49 8.01 5.64
N LEU A 37 -7.33 7.37 5.42
CA LEU A 37 -7.17 5.94 5.77
C LEU A 37 -7.54 5.66 7.22
N SER A 38 -7.26 6.61 8.13
CA SER A 38 -7.66 6.58 9.54
C SER A 38 -9.17 6.42 9.79
N GLU A 39 -10.02 6.68 8.80
CA GLU A 39 -11.47 6.46 8.90
C GLU A 39 -11.84 4.97 8.71
N GLN A 40 -11.02 4.21 7.98
CA GLN A 40 -11.24 2.79 7.67
C GLN A 40 -10.31 1.87 8.47
N THR A 41 -9.06 2.28 8.67
CA THR A 41 -8.02 1.47 9.31
C THR A 41 -6.99 2.35 10.00
N ASP A 42 -6.31 1.84 11.03
CA ASP A 42 -5.26 2.61 11.70
C ASP A 42 -3.93 2.49 10.93
N PRO A 43 -3.43 3.58 10.31
CA PRO A 43 -2.22 3.52 9.49
C PRO A 43 -0.97 3.21 10.33
N ALA A 44 -0.93 3.63 11.60
CA ALA A 44 0.19 3.35 12.48
C ALA A 44 0.23 1.87 12.88
N ALA A 45 -0.94 1.27 13.14
CA ALA A 45 -1.05 -0.17 13.37
C ALA A 45 -0.64 -0.98 12.13
N LEU A 46 -1.04 -0.54 10.93
CA LEU A 46 -0.66 -1.23 9.69
C LEU A 46 0.85 -1.21 9.47
N ASN A 47 1.48 -0.05 9.65
CA ASN A 47 2.93 0.09 9.55
C ASN A 47 3.62 -0.81 10.58
N ALA A 48 3.16 -0.78 11.83
CA ALA A 48 3.72 -1.62 12.89
C ALA A 48 3.55 -3.13 12.62
N LEU A 49 2.43 -3.56 12.02
CA LEU A 49 2.21 -4.96 11.66
C LEU A 49 3.18 -5.44 10.58
N VAL A 50 3.39 -4.63 9.53
CA VAL A 50 4.34 -4.96 8.46
C VAL A 50 5.78 -4.92 8.97
N GLU A 51 6.12 -3.97 9.85
CA GLU A 51 7.46 -3.87 10.44
C GLU A 51 7.80 -5.02 11.40
N THR A 52 6.80 -5.60 12.07
CA THR A 52 7.04 -6.61 13.13
C THR A 52 6.93 -8.04 12.66
N ALA A 53 6.29 -8.30 11.51
CA ALA A 53 6.07 -9.65 11.03
C ALA A 53 7.14 -10.07 10.00
N GLU A 54 7.77 -11.23 10.21
CA GLU A 54 8.65 -11.85 9.20
C GLU A 54 7.88 -12.30 7.94
N SER A 55 6.58 -12.56 8.07
CA SER A 55 5.68 -12.90 6.98
C SER A 55 4.25 -12.56 7.42
N VAL A 56 3.61 -11.61 6.74
CA VAL A 56 2.24 -11.19 6.99
C VAL A 56 1.56 -10.93 5.66
N GLU A 57 0.35 -11.45 5.51
CA GLU A 57 -0.56 -11.10 4.43
C GLU A 57 -1.77 -10.42 5.07
N ILE A 58 -1.98 -9.15 4.74
CA ILE A 58 -3.05 -8.34 5.30
C ILE A 58 -3.99 -7.98 4.16
N THR A 59 -5.20 -8.50 4.19
CA THR A 59 -6.26 -8.16 3.22
C THR A 59 -7.27 -7.24 3.87
N LEU A 60 -7.51 -6.08 3.26
CA LEU A 60 -8.34 -5.00 3.79
C LEU A 60 -9.29 -4.52 2.71
N GLU A 61 -10.52 -4.18 3.07
CA GLU A 61 -11.46 -3.54 2.16
C GLU A 61 -11.36 -2.02 2.33
N LEU A 62 -10.85 -1.33 1.31
CA LEU A 62 -10.63 0.12 1.29
C LEU A 62 -11.27 0.73 0.06
N TYR A 63 -12.22 1.66 0.26
CA TYR A 63 -12.85 2.43 -0.81
C TYR A 63 -13.50 1.57 -1.92
N GLY A 64 -14.01 0.38 -1.59
CA GLY A 64 -14.56 -0.54 -2.60
C GLY A 64 -13.49 -1.34 -3.36
N TYR A 65 -12.27 -1.38 -2.84
CA TYR A 65 -11.17 -2.22 -3.30
C TYR A 65 -10.71 -3.18 -2.21
N GLU A 66 -10.39 -4.40 -2.59
CA GLU A 66 -9.64 -5.34 -1.78
C GLU A 66 -8.15 -5.02 -1.93
N VAL A 67 -7.53 -4.62 -0.83
CA VAL A 67 -6.11 -4.28 -0.75
C VAL A 67 -5.39 -5.37 0.02
N THR A 68 -4.49 -6.08 -0.65
CA THR A 68 -3.62 -7.09 -0.04
C THR A 68 -2.22 -6.53 0.09
N VAL A 69 -1.71 -6.52 1.32
CA VAL A 69 -0.33 -6.14 1.65
C VAL A 69 0.41 -7.39 2.07
N ASP A 70 1.50 -7.69 1.37
CA ASP A 70 2.41 -8.78 1.71
C ASP A 70 3.65 -8.25 2.45
N ALA A 71 4.29 -9.10 3.26
CA ALA A 71 5.53 -8.81 3.97
C ALA A 71 6.72 -8.46 3.06
N ASP A 72 6.69 -8.83 1.77
CA ASP A 72 7.67 -8.34 0.77
C ASP A 72 7.39 -6.89 0.33
N GLU A 73 6.64 -6.12 1.12
CA GLU A 73 6.16 -4.77 0.81
C GLU A 73 5.34 -4.71 -0.49
N THR A 74 4.77 -5.84 -0.91
CA THR A 74 3.99 -5.90 -2.15
C THR A 74 2.54 -5.53 -1.88
N VAL A 75 2.11 -4.37 -2.41
CA VAL A 75 0.70 -3.96 -2.38
C VAL A 75 -0.02 -4.41 -3.65
N ARG A 76 -1.11 -5.15 -3.47
CA ARG A 76 -2.08 -5.47 -4.50
C ARG A 76 -3.40 -4.78 -4.18
N VAL A 77 -4.02 -4.23 -5.21
CA VAL A 77 -5.34 -3.63 -5.11
C VAL A 77 -6.19 -4.35 -6.14
N GLU A 78 -7.38 -4.81 -5.79
CA GLU A 78 -8.35 -5.50 -6.65
C GLU A 78 -9.75 -4.91 -6.41
N PRO A 79 -10.56 -4.65 -7.46
CA PRO A 79 -11.92 -4.15 -7.25
C PRO A 79 -12.82 -5.24 -6.66
N ILE A 80 -13.67 -4.89 -5.70
CA ILE A 80 -14.65 -5.80 -5.08
C ILE A 80 -15.98 -5.80 -5.82
#